data_AF-A0A924ERU9-F1
#
_entry.id   AF-A0A924ERU9-F1
#
_cell.length_a   1.000
_cell.length_b   1.000
_cell.length_c   1.000
_cell.angle_alpha   90.00
_cell.angle_beta   90.00
_cell.angle_gamma   90.00
#
_symmetry.space_group_name_H-M   'P 1'
#
loop_
_entity.id
_entity.type
_entity.pdbx_description
1 polymer ?
#
loop_
_entity_poly.entity_id
_entity_poly.type
_entity_poly.pdbx_seq_one_letter_code
_entity_poly.pdbx_strand_id
1 'polypeptide(L)' 'MAGQHDVLLSVGRTGVCWDNAMAESFFATFKNELIYRRPWPTPAKAREAVIAWIEGRYNRRRRHSALGMRTPLEFENTA' A
#
# COMPACT_ATOMS: atom_id res chain seq x y z
N MET A 1 21.42 10.35 6.24
CA MET A 1 20.03 10.80 5.95
C MET A 1 19.00 10.22 6.90
N ALA A 2 18.72 8.90 6.94
CA ALA A 2 17.67 8.36 7.83
C ALA A 2 17.91 8.59 9.34
N GLY A 3 19.13 8.32 9.83
CA GLY A 3 19.51 8.57 11.24
C GLY A 3 19.57 10.04 11.66
N GLN A 4 19.44 10.99 10.73
CA GLN A 4 19.36 12.42 11.04
C GLN A 4 17.91 12.89 11.28
N HIS A 5 16.93 12.04 11.01
CA HIS A 5 15.50 12.32 11.15
C HIS A 5 14.80 11.34 12.10
N ASP A 6 15.57 10.59 12.92
CA ASP A 6 15.05 9.52 13.80
C ASP A 6 14.20 8.48 13.05
N VAL A 7 14.52 8.24 11.77
CA VAL A 7 13.84 7.26 10.94
C VAL A 7 14.62 5.96 10.98
N LEU A 8 14.00 4.92 11.55
CA LEU A 8 14.50 3.56 11.44
C LEU A 8 14.29 3.07 10.02
N LEU A 9 15.37 2.62 9.38
CA LEU A 9 15.28 1.99 8.06
C LEU A 9 14.62 0.62 8.21
N SER A 10 13.63 0.35 7.35
CA SER A 10 12.98 -0.95 7.23
C SER A 10 13.90 -1.96 6.51
N VAL A 11 15.06 -2.23 7.11
CA VAL A 11 15.97 -3.30 6.70
C VAL A 11 15.88 -4.40 7.75
N GLY A 12 15.00 -5.37 7.50
CA GLY A 12 14.93 -6.58 8.32
C GLY A 12 16.26 -7.31 8.33
N ARG A 13 16.54 -8.08 9.39
CA ARG A 13 17.70 -8.99 9.43
C ARG A 13 17.60 -9.95 8.23
N THR A 14 18.73 -10.30 7.59
CA THR A 14 18.77 -11.28 6.49
C THR A 14 17.96 -12.54 6.86
N GLY A 15 16.90 -12.84 6.10
CA GLY A 15 16.00 -13.97 6.35
C GLY A 15 14.68 -13.63 7.06
N VAL A 16 14.42 -12.37 7.44
CA VAL A 16 13.13 -11.91 8.00
C VAL A 16 12.36 -11.16 6.92
N CYS A 17 11.39 -11.81 6.28
CA CYS A 17 10.57 -11.21 5.22
C CYS A 17 9.36 -10.42 5.73
N TRP A 18 9.07 -10.48 7.04
CA TRP A 18 7.87 -9.88 7.61
C TRP A 18 7.86 -8.36 7.56
N ASP A 19 9.02 -7.70 7.70
CA ASP A 19 9.12 -6.23 7.65
C ASP A 19 8.62 -5.64 6.32
N ASN A 20 8.83 -6.35 5.20
CA ASN A 20 8.37 -5.91 3.88
C ASN A 20 7.05 -6.55 3.44
N ALA A 21 6.56 -7.59 4.15
CA ALA A 21 5.41 -8.39 3.71
C ALA A 21 4.14 -7.54 3.50
N MET A 22 3.91 -6.53 4.34
CA MET A 22 2.79 -5.59 4.19
C MET A 22 2.90 -4.76 2.91
N ALA A 23 4.08 -4.22 2.63
CA ALA A 23 4.35 -3.45 1.41
C ALA A 23 4.27 -4.35 0.16
N GLU A 24 4.80 -5.57 0.21
CA GLU A 24 4.72 -6.55 -0.88
C GLU A 24 3.27 -6.92 -1.18
N SER A 25 2.44 -7.17 -0.16
CA SER A 25 1.01 -7.44 -0.31
C SER A 25 0.27 -6.25 -0.95
N PHE A 26 0.59 -5.02 -0.52
CA PHE A 26 0.08 -3.81 -1.15
C PHE A 26 0.43 -3.76 -2.64
N PHE A 27 1.72 -3.89 -2.99
CA PHE A 27 2.17 -3.77 -4.38
C PHE A 27 1.65 -4.90 -5.27
N ALA A 28 1.56 -6.12 -4.76
CA ALA A 28 0.96 -7.25 -5.49
C ALA A 28 -0.51 -6.96 -5.81
N THR A 29 -1.26 -6.48 -4.82
CA THR A 29 -2.68 -6.11 -4.99
C THR A 29 -2.83 -4.96 -5.98
N PHE A 30 -2.08 -3.89 -5.79
CA PHE A 30 -2.09 -2.70 -6.64
C PHE A 30 -1.82 -3.04 -8.11
N LYS A 31 -0.80 -3.86 -8.37
CA LYS A 31 -0.46 -4.26 -9.73
C LYS A 31 -1.56 -5.10 -10.38
N ASN A 32 -2.10 -6.09 -9.66
CA ASN A 32 -3.12 -7.01 -10.16
C ASN A 32 -4.48 -6.34 -10.39
N GLU A 33 -4.85 -5.39 -9.53
CA GLU A 33 -6.17 -4.74 -9.60
C GLU A 33 -6.19 -3.50 -10.49
N LEU A 34 -5.07 -2.77 -10.59
CA LEU A 34 -5.01 -1.52 -11.35
C LEU A 34 -4.08 -1.62 -12.55
N ILE A 35 -2.79 -1.91 -12.32
CA ILE A 35 -1.76 -1.71 -13.34
C ILE A 35 -1.92 -2.68 -14.51
N TYR A 36 -2.13 -3.96 -14.24
CA TYR A 36 -2.17 -5.00 -15.28
C TYR A 36 -3.53 -5.09 -16.00
N ARG A 37 -4.54 -4.33 -15.57
CA ARG A 37 -5.89 -4.40 -16.15
C ARG A 37 -6.06 -3.58 -17.43
N ARG A 38 -5.20 -2.59 -17.67
CA ARG A 38 -5.32 -1.70 -18.83
C ARG A 38 -3.98 -1.04 -19.20
N PRO A 39 -3.77 -0.69 -20.48
CA PRO A 39 -2.63 0.13 -20.87
C PRO A 39 -2.78 1.57 -20.35
N TRP A 40 -1.64 2.22 -20.11
CA TRP A 40 -1.57 3.60 -19.62
C TRP A 40 -0.94 4.50 -20.68
N PRO A 41 -1.75 5.30 -21.40
CA PRO A 41 -1.23 6.10 -22.51
C PRO A 41 -0.34 7.26 -22.04
N THR A 42 -0.56 7.76 -20.81
CA THR A 42 0.27 8.82 -20.23
C THR A 42 0.53 8.57 -18.74
N PRO A 43 1.67 9.03 -18.21
CA PRO A 43 1.94 9.00 -16.77
C PRO A 43 0.91 9.78 -15.95
N ALA A 44 0.35 10.86 -16.49
CA ALA A 44 -0.69 11.65 -15.82
C ALA A 44 -1.95 10.82 -15.57
N LYS A 45 -2.41 10.08 -16.58
CA LYS A 45 -3.58 9.19 -16.44
C LYS A 45 -3.32 8.02 -15.49
N ALA A 46 -2.10 7.50 -15.47
CA ALA A 46 -1.70 6.52 -14.47
C ALA A 46 -1.81 7.12 -13.06
N ARG A 47 -1.21 8.29 -12.80
CA ARG A 47 -1.25 8.97 -11.50
C ARG A 47 -2.67 9.23 -11.00
N GLU A 48 -3.54 9.78 -11.84
CA GLU A 48 -4.95 10.02 -11.50
C GLU A 48 -5.64 8.72 -11.04
N ALA A 49 -5.42 7.63 -11.77
CA ALA A 49 -6.03 6.36 -11.44
C ALA A 49 -5.42 5.68 -10.21
N VAL A 50 -4.11 5.88 -9.96
CA VAL A 50 -3.45 5.44 -8.72
C VAL A 50 -4.10 6.12 -7.53
N ILE A 51 -4.26 7.45 -7.57
CA ILE A 51 -4.91 8.20 -6.49
C ILE A 51 -6.33 7.69 -6.28
N ALA A 52 -7.12 7.59 -7.36
CA ALA A 52 -8.50 7.11 -7.27
C ALA A 52 -8.60 5.68 -6.72
N TRP A 53 -7.65 4.81 -7.04
CA TRP A 53 -7.62 3.44 -6.53
C TRP A 53 -7.22 3.41 -5.04
N ILE A 54 -6.19 4.15 -4.64
CA ILE A 54 -5.76 4.22 -3.23
C ILE A 54 -6.91 4.76 -2.37
N GLU A 55 -7.43 5.94 -2.72
CA GLU A 55 -8.45 6.64 -1.96
C GLU A 55 -9.81 5.95 -2.03
N GLY A 56 -10.24 5.54 -3.22
CA GLY A 56 -11.60 5.03 -3.43
C GLY A 56 -11.75 3.54 -3.16
N ARG A 57 -10.68 2.74 -3.30
CA ARG A 57 -10.74 1.28 -3.22
C ARG A 57 -9.93 0.76 -2.04
N TYR A 58 -8.64 1.07 -1.98
CA TYR A 58 -7.75 0.49 -0.98
C TYR A 58 -8.10 0.99 0.42
N ASN A 59 -7.99 2.30 0.68
CA ASN A 59 -8.19 2.88 2.02
C ASN A 59 -9.62 2.77 2.53
N ARG A 60 -10.62 2.87 1.63
CA ARG A 60 -12.05 2.97 2.01
C ARG A 60 -12.85 1.68 1.92
N ARG A 61 -12.39 0.66 1.18
CA ARG A 61 -13.22 -0.54 0.90
C ARG A 61 -12.51 -1.86 1.15
N ARG A 62 -11.18 -1.91 1.02
CA ARG A 62 -10.44 -3.16 1.19
C ARG A 62 -10.24 -3.45 2.67
N ARG A 63 -10.70 -4.61 3.12
CA ARG A 63 -10.51 -5.10 4.49
C ARG A 63 -9.23 -5.92 4.58
N HIS A 64 -8.48 -5.73 5.66
CA HIS A 64 -7.20 -6.40 5.88
C HIS A 64 -7.28 -7.31 7.11
N SER A 65 -6.85 -8.57 6.98
CA SER A 65 -6.79 -9.51 8.10
C SER A 65 -5.89 -8.99 9.23
N ALA A 66 -4.76 -8.37 8.88
CA ALA A 66 -3.86 -7.72 9.83
C ALA A 66 -4.51 -6.57 10.64
N LEU A 67 -5.59 -5.97 10.12
CA LEU A 67 -6.35 -4.90 10.78
C LEU A 67 -7.64 -5.42 11.43
N GLY A 68 -7.77 -6.73 11.68
CA GLY A 68 -8.98 -7.31 12.25
C GLY A 68 -10.17 -7.26 11.29
N MET A 69 -9.92 -7.44 9.99
CA MET A 69 -10.93 -7.35 8.92
C MET A 69 -11.58 -5.96 8.77
N ARG A 70 -10.85 -4.91 9.16
CA ARG A 70 -11.22 -3.50 8.95
C ARG A 70 -10.52 -2.92 7.74
N THR A 71 -11.09 -1.86 7.18
CA THR A 71 -10.41 -1.02 6.18
C THR A 71 -9.35 -0.14 6.83
N PRO A 72 -8.34 0.33 6.09
CA PRO A 72 -7.35 1.27 6.63
C PRO A 72 -8.00 2.51 7.25
N LEU A 73 -8.99 3.10 6.56
CA LEU A 73 -9.72 4.25 7.08
C LEU A 73 -10.48 3.93 8.38
N GLU A 74 -11.16 2.78 8.45
CA GLU A 74 -11.84 2.37 9.68
C GLU A 74 -10.85 2.15 10.82
N PHE A 75 -9.68 1.59 10.55
CA PHE A 75 -8.65 1.36 11.57
C PHE A 75 -8.10 2.68 12.11
N GLU A 76 -7.75 3.63 11.23
CA GLU A 76 -7.25 4.96 11.63
C GLU A 76 -8.28 5.78 12.41
N ASN A 77 -9.58 5.69 12.07
CA ASN A 77 -10.65 6.40 12.78
C ASN A 77 -10.95 5.83 14.18
N THR A 78 -10.24 4.80 14.64
CA THR A 78 -10.45 4.17 15.96
C THR A 78 -9.15 4.00 16.74
N ALA A 79 -8.01 4.37 16.14
CA ALA A 79 -6.73 4.52 16.81
C ALA A 79 -6.62 5.93 17.40
#